data_AF-A0A3L7X0A1-F1
#
_entry.id   AF-A0A3L7X0A1-F1
#
_cell.length_a   1.000
_cell.length_b   1.000
_cell.length_c   1.000
_cell.angle_alpha   90.00
_cell.angle_beta   90.00
_cell.angle_gamma   90.00
#
_symmetry.space_group_name_H-M   'P 1'
#
loop_
_entity.id
_entity.type
_entity.pdbx_description
1 polymer ?
#
loop_
_entity_poly.entity_id
_entity_poly.type
_entity_poly.pdbx_seq_one_letter_code
_entity_poly.pdbx_strand_id
1 'polypeptide(L)'
;MRAIGSARRNGAPALGKAAQMDTFVIGIHVLLAAIFVGPQVLLFYAVIPSTWLITDERLRRQVTGVVTQRFGMLAGASIVGLIITGMYQLNSARVGPEIRDNMMSYGFGAIFLAKMVALLSLIVLIGVHGMVFGRRIRAASEAVERGDLDPSELEAARRASLLFSTLILLLSVAILFLGVALTGEGARELR
;
A
#
# COMPACT_ATOMS: atom_id res chain seq x y z
N MET A 1 66.77 -1.35 0.12
CA MET A 1 65.65 -2.33 -0.01
C MET A 1 64.52 -1.86 0.89
N ARG A 2 63.43 -1.34 0.30
CA ARG A 2 62.30 -0.71 1.01
C ARG A 2 61.12 -1.68 0.93
N ALA A 3 60.72 -2.25 2.06
CA ALA A 3 59.54 -3.10 2.15
C ALA A 3 58.28 -2.23 1.96
N ILE A 4 57.58 -2.43 0.85
CA ILE A 4 56.28 -1.83 0.58
C ILE A 4 55.24 -2.94 0.66
N GLY A 5 54.27 -2.75 1.55
CA GLY A 5 52.87 -3.10 1.29
C GLY A 5 52.41 -4.48 1.73
N SER A 6 51.82 -4.57 2.92
CA SER A 6 50.79 -5.59 3.19
C SER A 6 49.75 -5.14 4.22
N ALA A 7 49.28 -3.90 4.15
CA ALA A 7 48.18 -3.40 4.99
C ALA A 7 46.98 -3.00 4.13
N ARG A 8 46.36 -3.96 3.45
CA ARG A 8 45.04 -3.74 2.85
C ARG A 8 44.31 -5.07 2.70
N ARG A 9 43.48 -5.41 3.71
CA ARG A 9 42.25 -6.22 3.61
C ARG A 9 41.77 -6.55 5.03
N ASN A 10 40.95 -5.70 5.65
CA ASN A 10 40.13 -6.07 6.81
C ASN A 10 38.83 -5.24 6.95
N GLY A 11 38.41 -4.49 5.91
CA GLY A 11 37.17 -3.68 5.93
C GLY A 11 35.97 -4.25 5.16
N ALA A 12 36.13 -5.39 4.47
CA ALA A 12 35.12 -5.92 3.54
C ALA A 12 33.86 -6.60 4.16
N PRO A 13 33.87 -7.21 5.37
CA PRO A 13 32.72 -8.03 5.80
C PRO A 13 31.52 -7.20 6.31
N ALA A 14 31.74 -5.98 6.80
CA ALA A 14 30.67 -5.12 7.32
C ALA A 14 29.84 -4.47 6.20
N LEU A 15 30.50 -4.05 5.11
CA LEU A 15 29.85 -3.45 3.94
C LEU A 15 28.94 -4.45 3.22
N GLY A 16 29.33 -5.73 3.15
CA GLY A 16 28.50 -6.79 2.57
C GLY A 16 27.22 -7.06 3.35
N LYS A 17 27.28 -7.05 4.69
CA LYS A 17 26.11 -7.30 5.55
C LYS A 17 25.08 -6.18 5.48
N ALA A 18 25.52 -4.91 5.46
CA ALA A 18 24.63 -3.76 5.34
C ALA A 18 23.88 -3.78 3.99
N ALA A 19 24.59 -4.01 2.88
CA ALA A 19 23.98 -4.12 1.56
C ALA A 19 23.00 -5.30 1.44
N GLN A 20 23.28 -6.42 2.11
CA GLN A 20 22.38 -7.57 2.18
C GLN A 20 21.10 -7.24 2.96
N MET A 21 21.22 -6.55 4.09
CA MET A 21 20.07 -6.09 4.89
C MET A 21 19.19 -5.13 4.09
N ASP A 22 19.78 -4.15 3.41
CA ASP A 22 19.01 -3.20 2.59
C ASP A 22 18.21 -3.90 1.49
N THR A 23 18.81 -4.92 0.85
CA THR A 23 18.13 -5.70 -0.19
C THR A 23 16.98 -6.53 0.40
N PHE A 24 17.20 -7.13 1.56
CA PHE A 24 16.17 -7.88 2.27
C PHE A 24 14.98 -6.99 2.65
N VAL A 25 15.24 -5.81 3.22
CA VAL A 25 14.18 -4.86 3.61
C VAL A 25 13.40 -4.35 2.40
N ILE A 26 14.06 -4.08 1.27
CA ILE A 26 13.37 -3.76 0.02
C ILE A 26 12.46 -4.91 -0.42
N GLY A 27 12.95 -6.16 -0.38
CA GLY A 27 12.15 -7.33 -0.73
C GLY A 27 10.88 -7.43 0.13
N ILE A 28 11.01 -7.22 1.45
CA ILE A 28 9.86 -7.18 2.35
C ILE A 28 8.92 -6.01 2.03
N HIS A 29 9.44 -4.81 1.74
CA HIS A 29 8.62 -3.66 1.37
C HIS A 29 7.78 -3.92 0.11
N VAL A 30 8.41 -4.50 -0.92
CA VAL A 30 7.72 -4.88 -2.17
C VAL A 30 6.69 -5.97 -1.92
N LEU A 31 7.01 -6.98 -1.11
CA LEU A 31 6.07 -8.03 -0.73
C LEU A 31 4.85 -7.45 -0.01
N LEU A 32 5.05 -6.56 0.96
CA LEU A 32 3.96 -5.89 1.67
C LEU A 32 3.13 -5.01 0.74
N ALA A 33 3.76 -4.33 -0.21
CA ALA A 33 3.06 -3.56 -1.24
C ALA A 33 2.19 -4.48 -2.13
N ALA A 34 2.70 -5.65 -2.51
CA ALA A 34 1.96 -6.65 -3.26
C ALA A 34 0.79 -7.25 -2.46
N ILE A 35 0.98 -7.55 -1.17
CA ILE A 35 -0.09 -8.03 -0.27
C ILE A 35 -1.15 -6.95 -0.04
N PHE A 36 -0.77 -5.67 -0.05
CA PHE A 36 -1.71 -4.58 0.12
C PHE A 36 -2.51 -4.28 -1.16
N VAL A 37 -1.85 -4.13 -2.31
CA VAL A 37 -2.47 -3.70 -3.57
C VAL A 37 -3.04 -4.88 -4.37
N GLY A 38 -2.37 -6.03 -4.37
CA GLY A 38 -2.77 -7.20 -5.15
C GLY A 38 -4.21 -7.67 -4.86
N PRO A 39 -4.59 -7.89 -3.59
CA PRO A 39 -5.96 -8.23 -3.25
C PRO A 39 -6.97 -7.13 -3.60
N GLN A 40 -6.60 -5.85 -3.62
CA GLN A 40 -7.53 -4.79 -4.06
C GLN A 40 -7.95 -5.00 -5.52
N VAL A 41 -6.99 -5.31 -6.40
CA VAL A 41 -7.27 -5.63 -7.82
C VAL A 41 -8.16 -6.86 -7.92
N LEU A 42 -7.82 -7.93 -7.20
CA LEU A 42 -8.58 -9.19 -7.24
C LEU A 42 -10.01 -9.02 -6.70
N LEU A 43 -10.17 -8.28 -5.61
CA LEU A 43 -11.47 -7.99 -5.01
C LEU A 43 -12.32 -7.15 -5.97
N PHE A 44 -11.74 -6.09 -6.52
CA PHE A 44 -12.44 -5.18 -7.42
C PHE A 44 -12.88 -5.87 -8.72
N TYR A 45 -11.98 -6.64 -9.34
CA TYR A 45 -12.23 -7.23 -10.64
C TYR A 45 -13.01 -8.55 -10.59
N ALA A 46 -12.70 -9.43 -9.64
CA ALA A 46 -13.23 -10.79 -9.63
C ALA A 46 -14.19 -11.05 -8.47
N VAL A 47 -13.73 -10.86 -7.23
CA VAL A 47 -14.47 -11.37 -6.06
C VAL A 47 -15.76 -10.61 -5.81
N ILE A 48 -15.73 -9.27 -5.77
CA ILE A 48 -16.92 -8.48 -5.49
C ILE A 48 -17.97 -8.65 -6.62
N PRO A 49 -17.63 -8.57 -7.92
CA PRO A 49 -18.58 -8.87 -8.98
C PRO A 49 -19.18 -10.27 -8.90
N SER A 50 -18.39 -11.28 -8.50
CA SER A 50 -18.89 -12.66 -8.36
C SER A 50 -19.97 -12.78 -7.27
N THR A 51 -19.96 -11.92 -6.25
CA THR A 51 -21.02 -11.90 -5.23
C THR A 51 -22.38 -11.44 -5.78
N TRP A 52 -22.42 -10.80 -6.95
CA TRP A 52 -23.69 -10.36 -7.57
C TRP A 52 -24.54 -11.53 -8.07
N LEU A 53 -23.92 -12.71 -8.25
CA LEU A 53 -24.62 -13.94 -8.61
C LEU A 53 -25.36 -14.57 -7.41
N ILE A 54 -25.11 -14.08 -6.19
CA ILE A 54 -25.77 -14.57 -4.98
C ILE A 54 -27.08 -13.79 -4.79
N THR A 55 -28.21 -14.46 -4.97
CA THR A 55 -29.56 -13.87 -4.85
C THR A 55 -30.02 -13.71 -3.41
N ASP A 56 -29.58 -14.60 -2.51
CA ASP A 56 -29.81 -14.46 -1.07
C ASP A 56 -28.94 -13.34 -0.51
N GLU A 57 -29.58 -12.22 -0.18
CA GLU A 57 -28.93 -11.02 0.37
C GLU A 57 -28.19 -11.30 1.68
N ARG A 58 -28.73 -12.16 2.54
CA ARG A 58 -28.10 -12.51 3.81
C ARG A 58 -26.82 -13.29 3.57
N LEU A 59 -26.84 -14.26 2.67
CA LEU A 59 -25.66 -15.01 2.27
C LEU A 59 -24.62 -14.11 1.60
N ARG A 60 -25.06 -13.26 0.66
CA ARG A 60 -24.19 -12.29 -0.05
C ARG A 60 -23.48 -11.36 0.93
N ARG A 61 -24.20 -10.82 1.91
CA ARG A 61 -23.64 -9.97 2.98
C ARG A 61 -22.64 -10.73 3.84
N GLN A 62 -22.93 -11.97 4.24
CA GLN A 62 -22.01 -12.79 5.05
C GLN A 62 -20.71 -13.09 4.31
N VAL A 63 -20.80 -13.56 3.06
CA VAL A 63 -19.62 -13.88 2.22
C VAL A 63 -18.77 -12.62 2.01
N THR A 64 -19.41 -11.53 1.61
CA THR A 64 -18.71 -10.24 1.40
C THR A 64 -18.08 -9.73 2.70
N GLY A 65 -18.78 -9.85 3.83
CA GLY A 65 -18.29 -9.46 5.14
C GLY A 65 -17.03 -10.22 5.56
N VAL A 66 -17.02 -11.55 5.41
CA VAL A 66 -15.85 -12.38 5.76
C VAL A 66 -14.65 -12.03 4.89
N VAL A 67 -14.86 -11.90 3.58
CA VAL A 67 -13.80 -11.55 2.62
C VAL A 67 -13.21 -10.18 2.94
N THR A 68 -14.06 -9.16 3.11
CA THR A 68 -13.64 -7.79 3.38
C THR A 68 -12.98 -7.64 4.76
N GLN A 69 -13.42 -8.39 5.78
CA GLN A 69 -12.78 -8.41 7.09
C GLN A 69 -11.37 -9.01 7.01
N ARG A 70 -11.20 -10.15 6.33
CA ARG A 70 -9.88 -10.79 6.14
C ARG A 70 -8.93 -9.89 5.36
N PHE A 71 -9.42 -9.27 4.30
CA PHE A 71 -8.67 -8.28 3.56
C PHE A 71 -8.30 -7.07 4.44
N GLY A 72 -9.22 -6.56 5.25
CA GLY A 72 -8.96 -5.44 6.16
C GLY A 72 -7.82 -5.72 7.14
N MET A 73 -7.75 -6.93 7.70
CA MET A 73 -6.63 -7.34 8.56
C MET A 73 -5.29 -7.38 7.80
N LEU A 74 -5.28 -7.99 6.61
CA LEU A 74 -4.08 -8.04 5.76
C LEU A 74 -3.62 -6.65 5.34
N ALA A 75 -4.56 -5.79 4.95
CA ALA A 75 -4.29 -4.43 4.54
C ALA A 75 -3.73 -3.60 5.69
N GLY A 76 -4.33 -3.68 6.88
CA GLY A 76 -3.84 -2.99 8.08
C GLY A 76 -2.42 -3.41 8.44
N ALA A 77 -2.15 -4.72 8.50
CA ALA A 77 -0.81 -5.24 8.78
C ALA A 77 0.21 -4.80 7.71
N SER A 78 -0.19 -4.80 6.44
CA SER A 78 0.67 -4.40 5.33
C SER A 78 1.00 -2.91 5.38
N ILE A 79 0.03 -2.03 5.69
CA ILE A 79 0.27 -0.59 5.84
C ILE A 79 1.29 -0.33 6.95
N VAL A 80 1.13 -0.96 8.11
CA VAL A 80 2.08 -0.82 9.23
C VAL A 80 3.49 -1.25 8.80
N GLY A 81 3.60 -2.42 8.16
CA GLY A 81 4.87 -2.91 7.65
C GLY A 81 5.49 -1.98 6.59
N LEU A 82 4.68 -1.43 5.69
CA LEU A 82 5.12 -0.49 4.64
C LEU A 82 5.68 0.79 5.23
N ILE A 83 5.06 1.33 6.28
CA ILE A 83 5.57 2.51 6.99
C ILE A 83 6.93 2.18 7.61
N ILE A 84 7.03 1.09 8.37
CA ILE A 84 8.28 0.68 9.05
C ILE A 84 9.41 0.47 8.04
N THR A 85 9.16 -0.33 7.00
CA THR A 85 10.17 -0.64 5.99
C THR A 85 10.49 0.55 5.08
N GLY A 86 9.55 1.46 4.85
CA GLY A 86 9.78 2.72 4.14
C GLY A 86 10.65 3.69 4.93
N MET A 87 10.40 3.81 6.25
CA MET A 87 11.26 4.61 7.14
C MET A 87 12.67 4.04 7.24
N TYR A 88 12.83 2.72 7.26
CA TYR A 88 14.15 2.08 7.20
C TYR A 88 14.90 2.46 5.92
N GLN A 89 14.24 2.36 4.76
CA GLN A 89 14.86 2.67 3.47
C GLN A 89 15.31 4.13 3.35
N LEU A 90 14.56 5.07 3.92
CA LEU A 90 14.95 6.49 3.97
C LEU A 90 16.26 6.72 4.75
N ASN A 91 16.53 5.87 5.74
CA ASN A 91 17.73 5.95 6.57
C ASN A 91 18.86 5.00 6.11
N SER A 92 18.64 4.26 5.02
CA SER A 92 19.62 3.31 4.50
C SER A 92 20.80 4.03 3.84
N ALA A 93 21.94 3.34 3.75
CA ALA A 93 23.15 3.89 3.12
C ALA A 93 22.97 4.21 1.62
N ARG A 94 21.87 3.75 1.00
CA ARG A 94 21.50 4.04 -0.39
C ARG A 94 20.94 5.45 -0.58
N VAL A 95 20.33 6.03 0.44
CA VAL A 95 19.90 7.44 0.44
C VAL A 95 20.99 8.18 1.19
N GLY A 96 22.02 8.63 0.47
CA GLY A 96 23.19 9.28 1.06
C GLY A 96 22.79 10.48 1.94
N PRO A 97 23.60 10.83 2.96
CA PRO A 97 23.27 11.90 3.91
C PRO A 97 23.04 13.25 3.23
N GLU A 98 23.72 13.53 2.11
CA GLU A 98 23.53 14.76 1.33
C GLU A 98 22.09 14.90 0.79
N ILE A 99 21.53 13.82 0.23
CA ILE A 99 20.14 13.77 -0.25
C ILE A 99 19.17 13.79 0.93
N ARG A 100 19.44 13.04 2.00
CA ARG A 100 18.55 12.96 3.16
C ARG A 100 18.43 14.31 3.89
N ASP A 101 19.55 14.99 4.09
CA ASP A 101 19.63 16.20 4.90
C ASP A 101 19.19 17.44 4.09
N ASN A 102 19.25 17.39 2.74
CA ASN A 102 18.80 18.45 1.83
C ASN A 102 17.74 17.99 0.82
N MET A 103 16.83 17.12 1.24
CA MET A 103 15.91 16.37 0.36
C MET A 103 15.11 17.24 -0.62
N MET A 104 14.71 18.44 -0.21
CA MET A 104 13.91 19.37 -1.02
C MET A 104 14.71 20.06 -2.15
N SER A 105 16.03 19.94 -2.16
CA SER A 105 16.88 20.44 -3.25
C SER A 105 17.02 19.45 -4.41
N TYR A 106 16.52 18.23 -4.23
CA TYR A 106 16.64 17.12 -5.17
C TYR A 106 15.26 16.71 -5.73
N GLY A 107 15.26 16.14 -6.94
CA GLY A 107 14.04 15.56 -7.54
C GLY A 107 13.49 14.42 -6.68
N PHE A 108 14.38 13.71 -5.99
CA PHE A 108 14.04 12.72 -4.98
C PHE A 108 13.05 13.23 -3.93
N GLY A 109 13.26 14.43 -3.36
CA GLY A 109 12.40 14.95 -2.30
C GLY A 109 11.00 15.31 -2.76
N ALA A 110 10.86 15.85 -3.98
CA ALA A 110 9.55 16.14 -4.55
C ALA A 110 8.71 14.86 -4.75
N ILE A 111 9.32 13.80 -5.30
CA ILE A 111 8.65 12.50 -5.48
C ILE A 111 8.32 11.86 -4.12
N PHE A 112 9.26 11.91 -3.17
CA PHE A 112 9.04 11.37 -1.83
C PHE A 112 7.88 12.07 -1.13
N LEU A 113 7.83 13.41 -1.17
CA LEU A 113 6.75 14.19 -0.59
C LEU A 113 5.41 13.86 -1.25
N ALA A 114 5.35 13.81 -2.58
CA ALA A 114 4.14 13.41 -3.30
C ALA A 114 3.67 12.01 -2.89
N LYS A 115 4.59 11.05 -2.75
CA LYS A 115 4.29 9.69 -2.27
C LYS A 115 3.72 9.70 -0.85
N MET A 116 4.28 10.50 0.05
CA MET A 116 3.81 10.58 1.44
C MET A 116 2.44 11.24 1.57
N VAL A 117 2.18 12.32 0.82
CA VAL A 117 0.86 12.95 0.75
C VAL A 117 -0.18 11.99 0.17
N ALA A 118 0.18 11.27 -0.89
CA ALA A 118 -0.69 10.26 -1.48
C ALA A 118 -0.97 9.10 -0.51
N LEU A 119 0.05 8.60 0.21
CA LEU A 119 -0.11 7.55 1.22
C LEU A 119 -1.03 7.98 2.37
N LEU A 120 -0.83 9.19 2.90
CA LEU A 120 -1.70 9.71 3.96
C LEU A 120 -3.15 9.85 3.47
N SER A 121 -3.34 10.40 2.27
CA SER A 121 -4.65 10.50 1.64
C SER A 121 -5.29 9.13 1.46
N LEU A 122 -4.52 8.13 1.03
CA LEU A 122 -4.99 6.76 0.87
C LEU A 122 -5.46 6.16 2.20
N ILE A 123 -4.71 6.34 3.28
CA ILE A 123 -5.09 5.85 4.62
C ILE A 123 -6.42 6.49 5.06
N VAL A 124 -6.58 7.79 4.86
CA VAL A 124 -7.84 8.49 5.15
C VAL A 124 -8.99 7.93 4.32
N LEU A 125 -8.79 7.76 3.00
CA LEU A 125 -9.82 7.20 2.12
C LEU A 125 -10.20 5.78 2.52
N ILE A 126 -9.25 4.91 2.86
CA ILE A 126 -9.54 3.55 3.35
C ILE A 126 -10.37 3.59 4.63
N GLY A 127 -10.02 4.47 5.57
CA GLY A 127 -10.79 4.69 6.80
C GLY A 127 -12.22 5.13 6.50
N VAL A 128 -12.39 6.14 5.64
CA VAL A 128 -13.72 6.63 5.20
C VAL A 128 -14.51 5.52 4.50
N HIS A 129 -13.88 4.73 3.64
CA HIS A 129 -14.51 3.62 2.94
C HIS A 129 -15.09 2.60 3.91
N GLY A 130 -14.28 2.12 4.86
CA GLY A 130 -14.71 1.14 5.85
C GLY A 130 -15.78 1.68 6.79
N MET A 131 -15.59 2.90 7.32
CA MET A 131 -16.47 3.46 8.35
C MET A 131 -17.78 4.02 7.80
N VAL A 132 -17.76 4.65 6.62
CA VAL A 132 -18.96 5.30 6.06
C VAL A 132 -19.70 4.35 5.14
N PHE A 133 -19.03 3.86 4.09
CA PHE A 133 -19.69 3.01 3.08
C PHE A 133 -19.98 1.62 3.62
N GLY A 134 -19.05 1.01 4.37
CA GLY A 134 -19.27 -0.29 5.00
C GLY A 134 -20.46 -0.30 5.96
N ARG A 135 -20.57 0.71 6.83
CA ARG A 135 -21.71 0.84 7.76
C ARG A 135 -23.02 1.12 7.01
N ARG A 136 -23.00 1.98 5.99
CA ARG A 136 -24.18 2.31 5.18
C ARG A 136 -24.72 1.09 4.44
N ILE A 137 -23.87 0.30 3.79
CA ILE A 137 -24.28 -0.92 3.08
C ILE A 137 -24.84 -1.95 4.07
N ARG A 138 -24.20 -2.13 5.23
CA ARG A 138 -24.69 -3.05 6.25
C ARG A 138 -26.08 -2.65 6.75
N ALA A 139 -26.27 -1.38 7.10
CA ALA A 139 -27.56 -0.87 7.57
C ALA A 139 -28.65 -1.01 6.50
N ALA A 140 -28.34 -0.68 5.23
CA ALA A 140 -29.27 -0.82 4.12
C ALA A 140 -29.64 -2.29 3.86
N SER A 141 -28.66 -3.21 3.91
CA SER A 141 -28.89 -4.65 3.75
C SER A 141 -29.81 -5.21 4.85
N GLU A 142 -29.58 -4.83 6.11
CA GLU A 142 -30.44 -5.22 7.22
C GLU A 142 -31.87 -4.62 7.10
N ALA A 143 -32.02 -3.43 6.51
CA ALA A 143 -33.33 -2.82 6.27
C ALA A 143 -34.10 -3.48 5.12
N VAL A 144 -33.41 -3.85 4.03
CA VAL A 144 -34.00 -4.64 2.93
C VAL A 144 -34.46 -6.01 3.43
N GLU A 145 -33.68 -6.69 4.27
CA GLU A 145 -34.07 -7.98 4.88
C GLU A 145 -35.35 -7.88 5.72
N ARG A 146 -35.63 -6.72 6.34
CA ARG A 146 -36.86 -6.47 7.12
C ARG A 146 -38.04 -5.99 6.28
N GLY A 147 -37.80 -5.64 5.01
CA GLY A 147 -38.80 -5.02 4.13
C GLY A 147 -38.99 -3.52 4.36
N ASP A 148 -38.08 -2.86 5.09
CA ASP A 148 -38.15 -1.43 5.41
C ASP A 148 -37.59 -0.52 4.31
N LEU A 149 -36.83 -1.08 3.36
CA LEU A 149 -36.10 -0.36 2.33
C LEU A 149 -36.22 -1.09 0.98
N ASP A 150 -36.30 -0.32 -0.11
CA ASP A 150 -36.26 -0.87 -1.47
C ASP A 150 -34.86 -1.45 -1.78
N PRO A 151 -34.76 -2.68 -2.34
CA PRO A 151 -33.50 -3.25 -2.80
C PRO A 151 -32.68 -2.33 -3.72
N SER A 152 -33.33 -1.48 -4.53
CA SER A 152 -32.65 -0.55 -5.43
C SER A 152 -31.77 0.48 -4.70
N GLU A 153 -32.12 0.86 -3.48
CA GLU A 153 -31.33 1.79 -2.65
C GLU A 153 -30.05 1.13 -2.11
N LEU A 154 -30.12 -0.15 -1.74
CA LEU A 154 -28.95 -0.93 -1.35
C LEU A 154 -27.97 -1.07 -2.52
N GLU A 155 -28.48 -1.30 -3.72
CA GLU A 155 -27.71 -1.44 -4.95
C GLU A 155 -27.03 -0.10 -5.30
N ALA A 156 -27.71 1.04 -5.10
CA ALA A 156 -27.11 2.36 -5.24
C ALA A 156 -25.97 2.58 -4.24
N ALA A 157 -26.14 2.20 -2.97
CA ALA A 157 -25.08 2.30 -1.96
C ALA A 157 -23.85 1.44 -2.32
N ARG A 158 -24.08 0.24 -2.86
CA ARG A 158 -23.02 -0.66 -3.34
C ARG A 158 -22.26 -0.08 -4.53
N ARG A 159 -22.97 0.50 -5.50
CA ARG A 159 -22.34 1.18 -6.66
C ARG A 159 -21.50 2.38 -6.23
N ALA A 160 -22.00 3.21 -5.31
CA ALA A 160 -21.24 4.33 -4.76
C ALA A 160 -19.98 3.84 -4.04
N SER A 161 -20.09 2.77 -3.25
CA SER A 161 -18.95 2.15 -2.59
C SER A 161 -17.92 1.62 -3.59
N LEU A 162 -18.36 0.94 -4.67
CA LEU A 162 -17.48 0.44 -5.73
C LEU A 162 -16.73 1.57 -6.45
N LEU A 163 -17.41 2.66 -6.78
CA LEU A 163 -16.79 3.83 -7.41
C LEU A 163 -15.72 4.44 -6.48
N PHE A 164 -16.01 4.51 -5.18
CA PHE A 164 -15.06 4.97 -4.19
C PHE A 164 -13.86 4.00 -4.04
N SER A 165 -14.09 2.69 -4.11
CA SER A 165 -13.02 1.69 -4.15
C SER A 165 -12.14 1.85 -5.39
N THR A 166 -12.68 2.28 -6.54
CA THR A 166 -11.87 2.58 -7.73
C THR A 166 -10.88 3.71 -7.46
N LEU A 167 -11.31 4.79 -6.78
CA LEU A 167 -10.41 5.89 -6.40
C LEU A 167 -9.26 5.41 -5.50
N ILE A 168 -9.58 4.59 -4.49
CA ILE A 168 -8.58 3.97 -3.60
C ILE A 168 -7.59 3.13 -4.40
N LEU A 169 -8.10 2.27 -5.30
CA LEU A 169 -7.26 1.40 -6.13
C LEU A 169 -6.33 2.21 -7.04
N LEU A 170 -6.85 3.23 -7.73
CA LEU A 170 -6.05 4.09 -8.60
C LEU A 170 -4.97 4.84 -7.81
N LEU A 171 -5.31 5.34 -6.62
CA LEU A 171 -4.34 6.01 -5.75
C LEU A 171 -3.27 5.04 -5.23
N SER A 172 -3.65 3.82 -4.83
CA SER A 172 -2.72 2.74 -4.47
C SER A 172 -1.73 2.45 -5.60
N VAL A 173 -2.23 2.31 -6.83
CA VAL A 173 -1.40 2.07 -8.02
C VAL A 173 -0.48 3.27 -8.29
N ALA A 174 -0.98 4.50 -8.19
CA ALA A 174 -0.16 5.70 -8.33
C ALA A 174 0.99 5.76 -7.31
N ILE A 175 0.75 5.35 -6.06
CA ILE A 175 1.79 5.26 -5.02
C ILE A 175 2.87 4.22 -5.39
N LEU A 176 2.50 3.09 -6.02
CA LEU A 176 3.47 2.13 -6.54
C LEU A 176 4.35 2.77 -7.62
N PHE A 177 3.75 3.48 -8.58
CA PHE A 177 4.48 4.21 -9.62
C PHE A 177 5.43 5.25 -9.02
N LEU A 178 4.99 6.02 -8.01
CA LEU A 178 5.86 6.95 -7.29
C LEU A 178 7.01 6.24 -6.58
N GLY A 179 6.80 5.04 -6.04
CA GLY A 179 7.87 4.21 -5.46
C GLY A 179 8.92 3.80 -6.50
N VAL A 180 8.50 3.39 -7.69
CA VAL A 180 9.40 3.07 -8.80
C VAL A 180 10.15 4.32 -9.27
N ALA A 181 9.44 5.44 -9.45
CA ALA A 181 10.03 6.72 -9.86
C ALA A 181 11.08 7.22 -8.86
N LEU A 182 10.81 7.09 -7.56
CA LEU A 182 11.73 7.45 -6.48
C LEU A 182 13.04 6.67 -6.57
N THR A 183 12.96 5.38 -6.89
CA THR A 183 14.14 4.53 -7.09
C THR A 183 14.95 4.99 -8.33
N GLY A 184 14.25 5.39 -9.39
CA GLY A 184 14.86 5.84 -10.63
C GLY A 184 15.53 7.23 -10.55
N GLU A 185 14.99 8.17 -9.76
CA GLU A 185 15.65 9.46 -9.50
C GLU A 185 16.84 9.30 -8.56
N GLY A 186 16.70 8.55 -7.46
CA GLY A 186 17.81 8.31 -6.54
C GLY A 186 19.03 7.67 -7.23
N ALA A 187 18.82 6.80 -8.22
CA ALA A 187 19.90 6.21 -9.01
C ALA A 187 20.58 7.20 -9.98
N ARG A 188 19.89 8.28 -10.38
CA ARG A 188 20.45 9.33 -11.25
C ARG A 188 21.28 10.34 -10.49
N GLU A 189 20.82 10.73 -9.30
CA GLU A 189 21.48 11.76 -8.47
C GLU A 189 22.76 11.24 -7.77
N LEU A 190 22.96 9.92 -7.70
CA LEU A 190 24.16 9.29 -7.14
C LEU A 190 25.25 8.98 -8.19
N ARG A 191 25.07 9.38 -9.45
CA ARG A 191 26.06 9.26 -10.54
C ARG A 191 26.73 10.59 -10.80
#